data_AF-A0A973DW34-F1
#
_entry.id   AF-A0A973DW34-F1
#
_cell.length_a   1.000
_cell.length_b   1.000
_cell.length_c   1.000
_cell.angle_alpha   90.00
_cell.angle_beta   90.00
_cell.angle_gamma   90.00
#
_symmetry.space_group_name_H-M   'P 1'
#
loop_
_entity.id
_entity.type
_entity.pdbx_description
1 polymer ?
#
loop_
_entity_poly.entity_id
_entity_poly.type
_entity_poly.pdbx_seq_one_letter_code
_entity_poly.pdbx_strand_id
1 'polypeptide(L)' 'MIAVAALAVVLAYLGRFWIFDLWGRPGLFGLPALRPQGDLLAQWLRGTPLRPFDLLIWALGVFAVLSFVQAVVNRLK' A
#
# COMPACT_ATOMS: atom_id res chain seq x y z
N MET A 1 -14.35 6.28 -10.44
CA MET A 1 -12.98 6.45 -10.98
C MET A 1 -12.09 7.26 -10.05
N ILE A 2 -12.48 8.47 -9.62
CA ILE A 2 -11.65 9.30 -8.72
C ILE A 2 -11.29 8.58 -7.41
N ALA A 3 -12.23 7.89 -6.76
CA ALA A 3 -11.96 7.14 -5.52
C ALA A 3 -10.93 6.01 -5.70
N VAL A 4 -10.99 5.29 -6.84
CA VAL A 4 -10.05 4.21 -7.16
C VAL A 4 -8.65 4.80 -7.44
N ALA A 5 -8.58 5.92 -8.15
CA ALA A 5 -7.32 6.62 -8.43
C ALA A 5 -6.67 7.17 -7.14
N ALA A 6 -7.45 7.77 -6.25
CA ALA A 6 -6.95 8.25 -4.96
C ALA A 6 -6.42 7.09 -4.10
N LEU A 7 -7.12 5.96 -4.06
CA LEU A 7 -6.68 4.77 -3.34
C LEU A 7 -5.40 4.17 -3.93
N ALA A 8 -5.31 4.12 -5.27
CA ALA A 8 -4.10 3.67 -5.96
C ALA A 8 -2.89 4.56 -5.62
N VAL A 9 -3.07 5.88 -5.52
CA VAL A 9 -2.00 6.81 -5.11
C VAL A 9 -1.55 6.56 -3.66
N VAL A 10 -2.48 6.30 -2.73
CA VAL A 10 -2.14 5.99 -1.33
C VAL A 10 -1.40 4.65 -1.23
N LEU A 11 -1.89 3.61 -1.91
CA LEU A 11 -1.24 2.30 -1.95
C LEU A 11 0.11 2.38 -2.65
N ALA A 12 0.24 3.25 -3.66
CA ALA A 12 1.51 3.52 -4.31
C ALA A 12 2.50 4.18 -3.35
N TYR A 13 2.08 5.20 -2.58
CA TYR A 13 2.90 5.88 -1.58
C TYR A 13 3.44 4.91 -0.50
N LEU A 14 2.60 3.98 -0.06
CA LEU A 14 2.96 3.00 0.97
C LEU A 14 3.83 1.85 0.45
N GLY A 15 3.80 1.57 -0.86
CA GLY A 15 4.56 0.46 -1.43
C GLY A 15 6.05 0.73 -1.52
N ARG A 16 6.84 -0.33 -1.33
CA ARG A 16 8.31 -0.30 -1.34
C ARG A 16 8.94 -0.13 -2.74
N PHE A 17 8.15 -0.04 -3.80
CA PHE A 17 8.63 0.03 -5.19
C PHE A 17 9.32 1.36 -5.54
N TRP A 18 9.28 2.36 -4.66
CA TRP A 18 10.05 3.58 -4.87
C TRP A 18 11.51 3.34 -4.50
N ILE A 19 12.38 3.27 -5.50
CA ILE A 19 13.85 3.28 -5.31
C ILE A 19 14.34 4.66 -4.81
N PHE A 20 13.58 5.72 -5.10
CA PHE A 20 13.95 7.09 -4.80
C PHE A 20 13.25 7.60 -3.54
N ASP A 21 13.99 8.20 -2.60
CA ASP A 21 13.50 8.88 -1.39
C ASP A 21 12.80 10.20 -1.77
N LEU A 22 11.69 10.09 -2.51
CA LEU A 22 10.93 11.20 -3.08
C LEU A 22 10.00 11.88 -2.08
N TRP A 23 9.86 11.31 -0.88
CA TRP A 23 8.86 11.69 0.10
C TRP A 23 9.55 11.98 1.43
N GLY A 24 9.26 13.14 2.02
CA GLY A 24 9.80 13.48 3.34
C GLY A 24 9.49 12.41 4.39
N ARG A 25 10.34 12.35 5.42
CA ARG A 25 10.24 11.35 6.51
C ARG A 25 9.14 11.53 7.57
N PRO A 26 8.25 12.55 7.61
CA PRO A 26 7.27 12.64 8.69
C PRO A 26 6.17 11.56 8.61
N GLY A 27 6.05 10.84 7.49
CA GLY A 27 5.00 9.83 7.27
C GLY A 27 3.63 10.45 6.92
N LEU A 28 2.70 9.62 6.46
CA LEU A 28 1.36 10.07 6.05
C LEU A 28 0.65 10.74 7.24
N PHE A 29 0.17 11.97 7.07
CA PHE A 29 -0.44 12.79 8.15
C PHE A 29 0.45 13.02 9.38
N GLY A 30 1.78 12.86 9.27
CA GLY A 30 2.72 13.00 10.39
C GLY A 30 2.83 11.74 11.27
N LEU A 31 2.21 10.62 10.87
CA LEU A 31 2.29 9.35 11.58
C LEU A 31 3.58 8.60 11.20
N PRO A 32 4.53 8.38 12.12
CA PRO A 32 5.81 7.72 11.82
C PRO A 32 5.68 6.26 11.39
N ALA A 33 4.55 5.63 11.72
CA ALA A 33 4.25 4.26 11.29
C ALA A 33 3.94 4.21 9.79
N LEU A 34 3.29 5.24 9.23
CA LEU A 34 2.90 5.32 7.82
C LEU A 34 4.00 5.99 6.97
N ARG A 35 5.24 5.54 7.14
CA ARG A 35 6.36 6.09 6.38
C ARG A 35 6.26 5.73 4.89
N PRO A 36 6.70 6.63 4.00
CA PRO A 36 6.87 6.31 2.59
C PRO A 36 7.85 5.14 2.44
N GLN A 37 7.66 4.29 1.43
CA GLN A 37 8.42 3.03 1.25
C GLN A 37 8.32 2.04 2.43
N GLY A 38 7.32 2.20 3.29
CA GLY A 38 7.27 1.59 4.61
C GLY A 38 7.20 0.07 4.59
N ASP A 39 8.17 -0.54 5.26
CA ASP A 39 8.33 -1.93 5.71
C ASP A 39 7.17 -2.44 6.59
N LEU A 40 5.96 -1.89 6.45
CA LEU A 40 4.81 -2.12 7.34
C LEU A 40 4.34 -3.56 7.26
N LEU A 41 4.25 -4.06 6.02
CA LEU A 41 3.87 -5.44 5.77
C LEU A 41 5.02 -6.39 6.14
N ALA A 42 6.28 -6.02 5.91
CA ALA A 42 7.45 -6.78 6.40
C ALA A 42 7.63 -6.76 7.93
N GLN A 43 7.21 -5.68 8.60
CA GLN A 43 7.15 -5.57 10.06
C GLN A 43 6.03 -6.44 10.61
N TRP A 44 4.88 -6.47 9.92
CA TRP A 44 3.77 -7.32 10.28
C TRP A 44 4.08 -8.81 10.04
N LEU A 45 4.79 -9.14 8.97
CA LEU A 45 5.26 -10.49 8.64
C LEU A 45 6.53 -10.89 9.41
N ARG A 46 7.03 -10.05 10.32
CA ARG A 46 8.25 -10.32 11.09
C ARG A 46 8.03 -11.56 11.96
N GLY A 47 8.94 -12.52 11.88
CA GLY A 47 8.83 -13.81 12.59
C GLY A 47 8.03 -14.88 11.86
N THR A 48 7.47 -14.57 10.68
CA THR A 48 6.81 -15.56 9.82
C THR A 48 7.72 -16.00 8.66
N PRO A 49 7.57 -17.22 8.14
CA PRO A 49 8.26 -17.66 6.92
C PRO A 49 7.81 -16.89 5.67
N LEU A 50 6.77 -16.07 5.79
CA LEU A 50 6.20 -15.28 4.71
C LEU A 50 6.92 -13.94 4.47
N ARG A 51 7.83 -13.54 5.38
CA ARG A 51 8.59 -12.29 5.26
C ARG A 51 9.30 -12.08 3.92
N PRO A 52 9.91 -13.09 3.26
CA PRO A 52 10.52 -12.89 1.93
C PRO A 52 9.51 -12.58 0.83
N PHE A 53 8.24 -12.96 1.03
CA PHE A 53 7.15 -12.76 0.08
C PHE A 53 6.37 -11.47 0.33
N ASP A 54 6.86 -10.60 1.21
CA ASP A 54 6.26 -9.30 1.55
C ASP A 54 5.79 -8.52 0.31
N LEU A 55 6.64 -8.42 -0.70
CA LEU A 55 6.35 -7.67 -1.93
C LEU A 55 5.24 -8.32 -2.77
N LEU A 56 5.21 -9.66 -2.82
CA LEU A 56 4.14 -10.43 -3.47
C LEU A 56 2.81 -10.27 -2.73
N ILE A 57 2.83 -10.37 -1.41
CA ILE A 57 1.64 -10.21 -0.56
C ILE A 57 1.11 -8.78 -0.69
N TRP A 58 2.00 -7.78 -0.73
CA TRP A 58 1.63 -6.39 -0.98
C TRP A 58 0.97 -6.23 -2.35
N ALA A 59 1.60 -6.73 -3.42
CA ALA A 59 1.06 -6.62 -4.77
C ALA A 59 -0.33 -7.28 -4.90
N LEU A 60 -0.49 -8.48 -4.35
CA LEU A 60 -1.78 -9.17 -4.31
C LEU A 60 -2.82 -8.41 -3.50
N GLY A 61 -2.43 -7.88 -2.33
CA GLY A 61 -3.30 -7.06 -1.49
C GLY A 61 -3.77 -5.79 -2.20
N VAL A 62 -2.87 -5.07 -2.86
CA VAL A 62 -3.19 -3.88 -3.66
C VAL A 62 -4.17 -4.23 -4.77
N PHE A 63 -3.92 -5.30 -5.52
CA PHE A 63 -4.80 -5.74 -6.60
C PHE A 63 -6.20 -6.12 -6.08
N ALA A 64 -6.27 -6.87 -4.98
CA ALA A 64 -7.52 -7.29 -4.36
C ALA A 64 -8.33 -6.08 -3.85
N VAL A 65 -7.68 -5.15 -3.16
CA VAL A 65 -8.31 -3.92 -2.64
C VAL A 65 -8.83 -3.05 -3.78
N LEU A 66 -8.01 -2.80 -4.81
CA LEU A 66 -8.43 -1.98 -5.95
C LEU A 66 -9.59 -2.64 -6.71
N SER A 67 -9.53 -3.96 -6.92
CA SER A 67 -10.60 -4.72 -7.59
C SER A 67 -11.91 -4.68 -6.78
N PHE A 68 -11.82 -4.84 -5.45
CA PHE A 68 -12.97 -4.77 -4.57
C PHE A 68 -13.60 -3.37 -4.58
N VAL A 69 -12.79 -2.32 -4.44
CA VAL A 69 -13.29 -0.94 -4.47
C VAL A 69 -13.89 -0.61 -5.83
N GLN A 70 -13.28 -1.07 -6.93
CA GLN A 70 -13.87 -0.93 -8.26
C GLN A 70 -15.21 -1.65 -8.37
N ALA A 71 -15.34 -2.88 -7.84
CA ALA A 71 -16.58 -3.62 -7.84
C ALA A 71 -17.68 -2.92 -7.03
N VAL A 72 -17.35 -2.38 -5.85
CA VAL A 72 -18.27 -1.61 -5.01
C VAL A 72 -18.71 -0.33 -5.72
N VAL A 73 -17.77 0.43 -6.29
CA VAL A 73 -18.07 1.65 -7.05
C VAL A 73 -18.97 1.34 -8.25
N ASN A 74 -18.71 0.24 -8.97
CA ASN A 74 -19.54 -0.17 -10.10
C ASN A 74 -20.95 -0.61 -9.70
N ARG A 75 -21.16 -1.09 -8.46
CA ARG A 75 -22.49 -1.42 -7.95
C ARG A 75 -23.28 -0.20 -7.46
N LEU A 76 -22.57 0.85 -7.04
CA LEU A 76 -23.18 2.10 -6.55
C LEU A 76 -23.47 3.11 -7.66
N LYS A 77 -22.94 2.88 -8.86
CA LYS A 77 -23.19 3.68 -10.07
C LYS A 77 -24.20 2.98 -10.95
#